data_AF-A0A8I0FT37-F1
#
_entry.id   AF-A0A8I0FT37-F1
#
_cell.length_a   1.000
_cell.length_b   1.000
_cell.length_c   1.000
_cell.angle_alpha   90.00
_cell.angle_beta   90.00
_cell.angle_gamma   90.00
#
_symmetry.space_group_name_H-M   'P 1'
#
loop_
_entity.id
_entity.type
_entity.pdbx_description
1 polymer ?
#
loop_
_entity_poly.entity_id
_entity_poly.type
_entity_poly.pdbx_seq_one_letter_code
_entity_poly.pdbx_strand_id
1 'polypeptide(L)'
;MSDEQRYEWRSHRRSSWGPVRLVRRADAIEATVGDATVTLDLTDRRTAAERQANPFRDAYDDGVPVTLNGERVATITTEGKRSGLGRRQRLAVTGDQRFVLPGMQLTHRGLPKLLTLRSEAGVLVASRRWASPLNMAVVEWSFVREHDLVPPRVAGGTRPEHVALWFAVKEEVTL
;
A
#
# COMPACT_ATOMS: atom_id res chain seq x y z
N MET A 1 -13.09 -8.92 19.69
CA MET A 1 -12.25 -8.94 18.47
C MET A 1 -11.01 -8.16 18.84
N SER A 2 -9.84 -8.81 18.92
CA SER A 2 -8.66 -8.11 19.44
C SER A 2 -8.20 -7.07 18.41
N ASP A 3 -8.32 -5.81 18.82
CA ASP A 3 -7.82 -4.62 18.16
C ASP A 3 -6.28 -4.56 18.30
N GLU A 4 -5.63 -5.71 18.14
CA GLU A 4 -4.25 -5.92 18.55
C GLU A 4 -3.33 -5.29 17.52
N GLN A 5 -2.99 -4.03 17.81
CA GLN A 5 -2.00 -3.28 17.08
C GLN A 5 -0.68 -4.06 17.10
N ARG A 6 -0.28 -4.55 15.92
CA ARG A 6 0.98 -5.30 15.76
C ARG A 6 2.17 -4.36 15.93
N TYR A 7 2.09 -3.17 15.33
CA TYR A 7 3.07 -2.10 15.49
C TYR A 7 2.55 -0.75 14.94
N GLU A 8 3.19 0.34 15.37
CA GLU A 8 3.10 1.67 14.78
C GLU A 8 4.50 2.20 14.49
N TRP A 9 4.64 2.97 13.41
CA TRP A 9 5.84 3.75 13.17
C TRP A 9 5.55 5.08 12.45
N ARG A 10 6.55 5.97 12.48
CA ARG A 10 6.50 7.28 11.80
C ARG A 10 7.76 7.48 10.98
N SER A 11 7.63 8.06 9.79
CA SER A 11 8.76 8.32 8.88
C SER A 11 8.63 9.65 8.13
N HIS A 12 9.69 9.98 7.40
CA HIS A 12 9.76 10.98 6.36
C HIS A 12 9.36 12.38 6.81
N ARG A 13 9.67 12.71 8.07
CA ARG A 13 9.31 13.98 8.72
C ARG A 13 9.78 15.23 7.98
N ARG A 14 10.83 15.10 7.17
CA ARG A 14 11.44 16.19 6.39
C ARG A 14 10.97 16.24 4.94
N SER A 15 10.09 15.33 4.52
CA SER A 15 9.55 15.35 3.17
C SER A 15 8.54 16.48 3.00
N SER A 16 8.52 17.10 1.83
CA SER A 16 7.61 18.22 1.52
C SER A 16 6.13 17.86 1.56
N TRP A 17 5.80 16.57 1.42
CA TRP A 17 4.45 16.02 1.49
C TRP A 17 4.07 15.57 2.91
N GLY A 18 4.94 15.79 3.90
CA GLY A 18 4.65 15.58 5.31
C GLY A 18 5.20 14.28 5.89
N PRO A 19 5.17 14.14 7.23
CA PRO A 19 5.43 12.87 7.87
C PRO A 19 4.36 11.84 7.51
N VAL A 20 4.76 10.56 7.44
CA VAL A 20 3.81 9.44 7.41
C VAL A 20 3.79 8.79 8.77
N ARG A 21 2.58 8.55 9.28
CA ARG A 21 2.33 7.61 10.38
C ARG A 21 1.70 6.35 9.80
N LEU A 22 2.20 5.18 10.18
CA LEU A 22 1.63 3.90 9.77
C LEU A 22 1.28 3.07 10.99
N VAL A 23 0.09 2.46 10.99
CA VAL A 23 -0.40 1.56 12.03
C VAL A 23 -0.79 0.24 11.36
N ARG A 24 -0.18 -0.87 11.78
CA ARG A 24 -0.56 -2.21 11.32
C ARG A 24 -1.36 -2.92 12.41
N ARG A 25 -2.56 -3.37 12.04
CA ARG A 25 -3.38 -4.30 12.81
C ARG A 25 -3.37 -5.69 12.15
N ALA A 26 -4.05 -6.66 12.76
CA ALA A 26 -4.15 -8.00 12.22
C ALA A 26 -4.85 -8.02 10.85
N ASP A 27 -5.91 -7.24 10.72
CA ASP A 27 -6.86 -7.22 9.61
C ASP A 27 -6.94 -5.85 8.93
N ALA A 28 -6.09 -4.90 9.30
CA ALA A 28 -6.09 -3.58 8.68
C ALA A 28 -4.69 -2.93 8.65
N ILE A 29 -4.52 -2.00 7.72
CA ILE A 29 -3.36 -1.10 7.66
C ILE A 29 -3.89 0.32 7.56
N GLU A 30 -3.42 1.19 8.45
CA GLU A 30 -3.73 2.62 8.42
C GLU A 30 -2.47 3.41 8.09
N ALA A 31 -2.56 4.33 7.15
CA ALA A 31 -1.51 5.28 6.83
C ALA A 31 -2.08 6.70 6.90
N THR A 32 -1.41 7.57 7.65
CA THR A 32 -1.80 8.98 7.82
C THR A 32 -0.70 9.89 7.26
N VAL A 33 -1.11 10.85 6.43
CA VAL A 33 -0.27 11.93 5.88
C VAL A 33 -1.04 13.24 5.99
N GLY A 34 -0.52 14.19 6.78
CA GLY A 34 -1.30 15.39 7.13
C GLY A 34 -2.63 15.00 7.78
N ASP A 35 -3.73 15.53 7.25
CA ASP A 35 -5.10 15.26 7.73
C ASP A 35 -5.78 14.10 7.00
N ALA A 36 -5.07 13.40 6.12
CA ALA A 36 -5.59 12.26 5.37
C ALA A 36 -5.14 10.94 5.99
N THR A 37 -6.10 10.16 6.49
CA THR A 37 -5.89 8.78 6.96
C THR A 37 -6.54 7.81 6.00
N VAL A 38 -5.74 6.97 5.36
CA VAL A 38 -6.21 5.89 4.51
C VAL A 38 -6.11 4.57 5.25
N THR A 39 -7.20 3.81 5.30
CA THR A 39 -7.22 2.47 5.87
C THR A 39 -7.52 1.43 4.80
N LEU A 40 -6.69 0.39 4.75
CA LEU A 40 -6.95 -0.84 4.00
C LEU A 40 -7.60 -1.86 4.93
N ASP A 41 -8.76 -2.35 4.55
CA ASP A 41 -9.47 -3.43 5.24
C ASP A 41 -9.07 -4.77 4.61
N LEU A 42 -8.26 -5.53 5.35
CA LEU A 42 -7.73 -6.83 4.98
C LEU A 42 -8.49 -7.98 5.67
N THR A 43 -9.68 -7.72 6.22
CA THR A 43 -10.48 -8.76 6.86
C THR A 43 -10.86 -9.83 5.84
N ASP A 44 -10.39 -11.06 6.06
CA ASP A 44 -10.79 -12.21 5.26
C ASP A 44 -12.24 -12.58 5.57
N ARG A 45 -13.13 -12.24 4.64
CA ARG A 45 -14.58 -12.48 4.75
C ARG A 45 -15.01 -13.84 4.22
N ARG A 46 -14.07 -14.68 3.79
CA ARG A 46 -14.36 -16.01 3.23
C ARG A 46 -14.81 -17.00 4.31
N THR A 47 -15.68 -17.91 3.89
CA THR A 47 -16.10 -19.04 4.71
C THR A 47 -14.91 -19.95 5.03
N ALA A 48 -15.04 -20.79 6.07
CA ALA A 48 -13.99 -21.75 6.43
C ALA A 48 -13.70 -22.75 5.29
N ALA A 49 -14.74 -23.16 4.55
CA ALA A 49 -14.62 -24.05 3.40
C ALA A 49 -13.82 -23.41 2.25
N GLU A 50 -14.08 -22.14 1.92
CA GLU A 50 -13.33 -21.41 0.89
C GLU A 50 -11.87 -21.19 1.28
N ARG A 51 -11.61 -20.92 2.56
CA ARG A 51 -10.24 -20.80 3.10
C ARG A 51 -9.47 -22.11 3.01
N GLN A 52 -10.12 -23.23 3.29
CA GLN A 52 -9.50 -24.54 3.18
C GLN A 52 -9.25 -24.95 1.73
N ALA A 53 -10.13 -24.59 0.81
CA ALA A 53 -9.97 -24.86 -0.61
C ALA A 53 -8.84 -24.04 -1.26
N ASN A 54 -8.64 -22.78 -0.83
CA ASN A 54 -7.62 -21.89 -1.38
C ASN A 54 -6.92 -21.08 -0.27
N PRO A 55 -5.96 -21.67 0.45
CA PRO A 55 -5.29 -21.00 1.57
C PRO A 55 -4.38 -19.84 1.15
N PHE A 56 -3.89 -19.84 -0.10
CA PHE A 56 -2.95 -18.84 -0.62
C PHE A 56 -3.59 -17.76 -1.51
N ARG A 57 -4.93 -17.66 -1.52
CA ARG A 57 -5.63 -16.62 -2.28
C ARG A 57 -5.34 -15.24 -1.67
N ASP A 58 -5.08 -14.26 -2.52
CA ASP A 58 -4.75 -12.92 -2.11
C ASP A 58 -6.02 -12.12 -1.74
N ALA A 59 -5.95 -11.25 -0.73
CA ALA A 59 -7.07 -10.40 -0.35
C ALA A 59 -7.52 -9.48 -1.51
N TYR A 60 -6.59 -9.03 -2.36
CA TYR A 60 -6.95 -8.22 -3.53
C TYR A 60 -7.70 -9.00 -4.62
N ASP A 61 -7.68 -10.33 -4.59
CA ASP A 61 -8.48 -11.13 -5.52
C ASP A 61 -9.98 -11.07 -5.18
N ASP A 62 -10.32 -10.74 -3.92
CA ASP A 62 -11.69 -10.57 -3.43
C ASP A 62 -12.10 -9.09 -3.32
N GLY A 63 -11.14 -8.19 -3.47
CA GLY A 63 -11.34 -6.75 -3.38
C GLY A 63 -11.12 -6.24 -1.95
N VAL A 64 -10.10 -5.40 -1.79
CA VAL A 64 -9.74 -4.75 -0.52
C VAL A 64 -10.45 -3.41 -0.42
N PRO A 65 -11.40 -3.21 0.51
CA PRO A 65 -12.00 -1.91 0.75
C PRO A 65 -10.97 -0.89 1.24
N VAL A 66 -11.11 0.34 0.77
CA VAL A 66 -10.29 1.49 1.19
C VAL A 66 -11.19 2.54 1.80
N THR A 67 -10.85 2.98 3.01
CA THR A 67 -11.50 4.12 3.64
C THR A 67 -10.56 5.32 3.70
N LEU A 68 -11.12 6.51 3.60
CA LEU A 68 -10.47 7.79 3.83
C LEU A 68 -11.17 8.45 5.02
N ASN A 69 -10.42 8.71 6.08
CA ASN A 69 -10.94 9.32 7.32
C ASN A 69 -12.19 8.60 7.85
N GLY A 70 -12.23 7.27 7.71
CA GLY A 70 -13.35 6.42 8.14
C GLY A 70 -14.47 6.22 7.10
N GLU A 71 -14.52 7.01 6.03
CA GLU A 71 -15.51 6.85 4.96
C GLU A 71 -14.98 5.92 3.86
N ARG A 72 -15.76 4.94 3.41
CA ARG A 72 -15.36 4.07 2.30
C ARG A 72 -15.36 4.85 0.99
N VAL A 73 -14.19 4.95 0.36
CA VAL A 73 -13.99 5.73 -0.88
C VAL A 73 -13.55 4.88 -2.06
N ALA A 74 -12.93 3.72 -1.83
CA ALA A 74 -12.45 2.90 -2.93
C ALA A 74 -12.43 1.40 -2.60
N THR A 75 -12.10 0.60 -3.60
CA THR A 75 -11.81 -0.83 -3.52
C THR A 75 -10.65 -1.14 -4.46
N ILE A 76 -9.68 -1.91 -3.97
CA ILE A 76 -8.49 -2.33 -4.73
C ILE A 76 -8.66 -3.78 -5.14
N THR A 77 -8.49 -4.08 -6.42
CA THR A 77 -8.61 -5.46 -6.96
C THR A 77 -7.42 -5.82 -7.82
N THR A 78 -7.01 -7.10 -7.82
CA THR A 78 -5.98 -7.58 -8.74
C THR A 78 -6.49 -7.54 -10.19
N GLU A 79 -5.73 -6.89 -11.08
CA GLU A 79 -5.98 -6.96 -12.53
C GLU A 79 -5.22 -8.13 -13.17
N GLY A 80 -5.97 -9.09 -13.72
CA GLY A 80 -5.43 -10.21 -14.49
C GLY A 80 -4.91 -11.37 -13.63
N LYS A 81 -4.51 -12.47 -14.28
CA LYS A 81 -3.98 -13.66 -13.58
C LYS A 81 -2.53 -13.46 -13.15
N ARG A 82 -2.23 -13.73 -11.87
CA ARG A 82 -0.85 -13.90 -11.37
C ARG A 82 -0.15 -14.96 -12.20
N SER A 83 0.96 -14.60 -12.86
CA SER A 83 1.82 -15.57 -13.57
C SER A 83 3.29 -15.35 -13.22
N GLY A 84 3.82 -16.11 -12.26
CA GLY A 84 5.25 -16.26 -11.99
C GLY A 84 5.87 -15.32 -10.95
N LEU A 85 6.87 -15.84 -10.22
CA LEU A 85 7.61 -15.22 -9.10
C LEU A 85 8.33 -13.88 -9.41
N GLY A 86 8.44 -13.50 -10.69
CA GLY A 86 9.13 -12.27 -11.11
C GLY A 86 8.25 -11.23 -11.80
N ARG A 87 6.96 -11.48 -11.96
CA ARG A 87 6.10 -10.62 -12.79
C ARG A 87 5.39 -9.53 -12.01
N ARG A 88 5.12 -8.45 -12.75
CA ARG A 88 4.46 -7.23 -12.30
C ARG A 88 2.98 -7.54 -11.99
N GLN A 89 2.55 -7.33 -10.75
CA GLN A 89 1.14 -7.33 -10.38
C GLN A 89 0.57 -5.93 -10.59
N ARG A 90 -0.62 -5.86 -11.18
CA ARG A 90 -1.39 -4.62 -11.29
C ARG A 90 -2.58 -4.71 -10.35
N LEU A 91 -2.84 -3.65 -9.62
CA LEU A 91 -4.02 -3.52 -8.79
C LEU A 91 -4.83 -2.34 -9.30
N ALA A 92 -6.05 -2.58 -9.76
CA ALA A 92 -6.99 -1.51 -10.10
C ALA A 92 -7.51 -0.87 -8.82
N VAL A 93 -7.68 0.45 -8.83
CA VAL A 93 -8.38 1.17 -7.77
C VAL A 93 -9.64 1.76 -8.35
N THR A 94 -10.80 1.33 -7.85
CA THR A 94 -12.12 1.78 -8.30
C THR A 94 -12.91 2.34 -7.13
N GLY A 95 -13.73 3.36 -7.35
CA GLY A 95 -14.51 3.97 -6.27
C GLY A 95 -14.96 5.39 -6.56
N ASP A 96 -15.12 6.18 -5.50
CA ASP A 96 -15.53 7.57 -5.53
C ASP A 96 -14.51 8.44 -6.29
N GLN A 97 -15.00 9.22 -7.26
CA GLN A 97 -14.19 10.11 -8.11
C GLN A 97 -13.48 11.22 -7.31
N ARG A 98 -13.98 11.57 -6.12
CA ARG A 98 -13.29 12.51 -5.21
C ARG A 98 -11.95 11.95 -4.76
N PHE A 99 -11.81 10.62 -4.65
CA PHE A 99 -10.58 9.96 -4.22
C PHE A 99 -9.84 9.30 -5.40
N VAL A 100 -10.55 8.58 -6.25
CA VAL A 100 -10.03 7.79 -7.36
C VAL A 100 -9.91 8.64 -8.61
N LEU A 101 -8.67 8.85 -9.07
CA LEU A 101 -8.42 9.52 -10.35
C LEU A 101 -8.71 8.57 -11.53
N PRO A 102 -9.00 9.09 -12.75
CA PRO A 102 -9.15 8.28 -13.94
C PRO A 102 -7.95 7.34 -14.17
N GLY A 103 -8.24 6.06 -14.43
CA GLY A 103 -7.25 4.99 -14.61
C GLY A 103 -6.27 4.80 -13.44
N MET A 104 -6.70 5.10 -12.20
CA MET A 104 -5.86 4.95 -11.03
C MET A 104 -5.55 3.48 -10.75
N GLN A 105 -4.26 3.16 -10.68
CA GLN A 105 -3.79 1.79 -10.48
C GLN A 105 -2.46 1.77 -9.72
N LEU A 106 -2.25 0.69 -8.98
CA LEU A 106 -0.99 0.34 -8.38
C LEU A 106 -0.28 -0.70 -9.24
N THR A 107 1.04 -0.62 -9.26
CA THR A 107 1.92 -1.59 -9.88
C THR A 107 2.90 -2.06 -8.84
N HIS A 108 2.90 -3.35 -8.56
CA HIS A 108 3.85 -4.01 -7.70
C HIS A 108 4.78 -4.94 -8.50
N ARG A 109 6.06 -4.98 -8.13
CA ARG A 109 7.04 -5.98 -8.59
C ARG A 109 7.70 -6.58 -7.35
N GLY A 110 7.74 -7.90 -7.25
CA GLY A 110 8.29 -8.60 -6.07
C GLY A 110 9.80 -8.46 -5.90
N LEU A 111 10.60 -8.53 -6.98
CA LEU A 111 12.07 -8.45 -6.91
C LEU A 111 12.69 -7.64 -8.07
N PRO A 112 13.36 -6.51 -7.79
CA PRO A 112 13.32 -5.74 -6.52
C PRO A 112 11.90 -5.28 -6.17
N LYS A 113 11.62 -5.14 -4.86
CA LYS A 113 10.33 -4.64 -4.33
C LYS A 113 10.10 -3.20 -4.79
N LEU A 114 9.25 -3.02 -5.79
CA LEU A 114 8.90 -1.71 -6.35
C LEU A 114 7.39 -1.54 -6.38
N LEU A 115 6.91 -0.41 -5.87
CA LEU A 115 5.52 -0.01 -5.93
C LEU A 115 5.39 1.32 -6.66
N THR A 116 4.40 1.43 -7.52
CA THR A 116 4.07 2.68 -8.22
C THR A 116 2.56 2.87 -8.24
N LEU A 117 2.10 4.00 -7.71
CA LEU A 117 0.74 4.51 -7.87
C LEU A 117 0.73 5.49 -9.04
N ARG A 118 -0.16 5.26 -10.00
CA ARG A 118 -0.33 6.11 -11.18
C ARG A 118 -1.81 6.33 -11.49
N SER A 119 -2.11 7.38 -12.22
CA SER A 119 -3.38 7.63 -12.91
C SER A 119 -3.12 7.77 -14.41
N GLU A 120 -4.16 8.11 -15.18
CA GLU A 120 -4.03 8.51 -16.58
C GLU A 120 -3.15 9.76 -16.76
N ALA A 121 -3.20 10.70 -15.80
CA ALA A 121 -2.41 11.93 -15.84
C ALA A 121 -0.90 11.71 -15.57
N GLY A 122 -0.51 10.55 -15.02
CA GLY A 122 0.89 10.21 -14.79
C GLY A 122 1.14 9.46 -13.48
N VAL A 123 2.41 9.43 -13.08
CA VAL A 123 2.84 8.79 -11.82
C VAL A 123 2.60 9.75 -10.66
N LEU A 124 1.88 9.29 -9.64
CA LEU A 124 1.64 10.04 -8.40
C LEU A 124 2.76 9.77 -7.39
N VAL A 125 3.00 8.49 -7.11
CA VAL A 125 3.98 8.05 -6.10
C VAL A 125 4.72 6.81 -6.60
N ALA A 126 6.04 6.78 -6.47
CA ALA A 126 6.85 5.64 -6.92
C ALA A 126 8.06 5.36 -6.02
N SER A 127 8.37 4.07 -5.83
CA SER A 127 9.65 3.61 -5.29
C SER A 127 10.82 4.10 -6.15
N ARG A 128 11.93 4.47 -5.51
CA ARG A 128 13.19 4.81 -6.22
C ARG A 128 13.95 3.53 -6.57
N ARG A 129 14.12 3.24 -7.86
CA ARG A 129 14.77 2.01 -8.35
C ARG A 129 16.19 1.78 -7.79
N TRP A 130 17.00 2.85 -7.73
CA TRP A 130 18.38 2.78 -7.22
C TRP A 130 18.44 2.53 -5.70
N ALA A 131 17.38 2.88 -4.98
CA ALA A 131 17.30 2.71 -3.53
C ALA A 131 16.81 1.33 -3.12
N SER A 132 16.31 0.52 -4.04
CA SER A 132 15.77 -0.79 -3.70
C SER A 132 16.81 -1.76 -3.12
N PRO A 133 18.06 -1.83 -3.62
CA PRO A 133 19.09 -2.66 -3.00
C PRO A 133 19.48 -2.17 -1.60
N LEU A 134 19.53 -0.86 -1.38
CA LEU A 134 19.81 -0.25 -0.07
C LEU A 134 18.69 -0.54 0.93
N ASN A 135 17.44 -0.37 0.52
CA ASN A 135 16.29 -0.70 1.37
C ASN A 135 16.24 -2.20 1.71
N MET A 136 16.59 -3.09 0.76
CA MET A 136 16.69 -4.53 1.05
C MET A 136 17.81 -4.84 2.05
N ALA A 137 19.00 -4.28 1.83
CA ALA A 137 20.13 -4.48 2.72
C ALA A 137 19.86 -3.95 4.13
N VAL A 138 19.16 -2.83 4.28
CA VAL A 138 18.80 -2.32 5.62
C VAL A 138 17.74 -3.20 6.28
N VAL A 139 16.69 -3.62 5.56
CA VAL A 139 15.67 -4.51 6.12
C VAL A 139 16.26 -5.83 6.64
N GLU A 140 17.28 -6.35 5.96
CA GLU A 140 17.90 -7.64 6.30
C GLU A 140 19.03 -7.51 7.33
N TRP A 141 19.73 -6.38 7.42
CA TRP A 141 20.98 -6.25 8.20
C TRP A 141 20.99 -5.15 9.28
N SER A 142 19.94 -4.31 9.40
CA SER A 142 19.91 -3.22 10.39
C SER A 142 19.12 -3.58 11.66
N PHE A 143 19.75 -3.38 12.83
CA PHE A 143 19.08 -3.36 14.14
C PHE A 143 18.19 -2.12 14.34
N VAL A 144 18.34 -1.10 13.50
CA VAL A 144 17.52 0.10 13.52
C VAL A 144 16.39 -0.12 12.51
N ARG A 145 15.15 -0.22 13.00
CA ARG A 145 13.93 -0.27 12.17
C ARG A 145 13.76 1.07 11.44
N GLU A 146 14.55 1.31 10.40
CA GLU A 146 14.66 2.60 9.72
C GLU A 146 13.69 2.70 8.54
N HIS A 147 12.44 3.01 8.84
CA HIS A 147 11.45 3.39 7.82
C HIS A 147 11.74 4.77 7.18
N ASP A 148 12.88 5.41 7.51
CA ASP A 148 13.26 6.78 7.14
C ASP A 148 14.23 6.89 5.94
N LEU A 149 14.79 5.79 5.45
CA LEU A 149 16.01 5.85 4.62
C LEU A 149 15.85 6.53 3.26
N VAL A 150 14.85 6.14 2.47
CA VAL A 150 14.66 6.74 1.15
C VAL A 150 13.18 7.01 0.90
N PRO A 151 12.76 8.29 0.91
CA PRO A 151 11.39 8.64 0.60
C PRO A 151 11.07 8.29 -0.86
N PRO A 152 9.82 7.87 -1.15
CA PRO A 152 9.37 7.70 -2.52
C PRO A 152 9.48 9.01 -3.31
N ARG A 153 9.46 8.89 -4.64
CA ARG A 153 9.22 10.04 -5.50
C ARG A 153 7.73 10.33 -5.47
N VAL A 154 7.37 11.55 -5.08
CA VAL A 154 6.00 12.08 -5.11
C VAL A 154 5.94 13.19 -6.15
N ALA A 155 4.99 13.14 -7.08
CA ALA A 155 4.81 14.17 -8.09
C ALA A 155 4.20 15.44 -7.47
N GLY A 156 4.54 16.62 -8.02
CA GLY A 156 3.93 17.88 -7.60
C GLY A 156 2.41 17.83 -7.78
N GLY A 157 1.67 18.33 -6.78
CA GLY A 157 0.20 18.29 -6.78
C GLY A 157 -0.41 16.93 -6.38
N THR A 158 0.40 15.92 -6.04
CA THR A 158 -0.13 14.68 -5.46
C THR A 158 -0.76 14.96 -4.11
N ARG A 159 -1.98 14.48 -3.92
CA ARG A 159 -2.74 14.73 -2.68
C ARG A 159 -2.26 13.82 -1.55
N PRO A 160 -2.33 14.26 -0.28
CA PRO A 160 -1.87 13.48 0.87
C PRO A 160 -2.48 12.08 0.95
N GLU A 161 -3.76 11.93 0.62
CA GLU A 161 -4.48 10.66 0.63
C GLU A 161 -3.93 9.64 -0.39
N HIS A 162 -3.35 10.10 -1.50
CA HIS A 162 -2.69 9.23 -2.49
C HIS A 162 -1.32 8.76 -2.01
N VAL A 163 -0.61 9.62 -1.27
CA VAL A 163 0.63 9.24 -0.60
C VAL A 163 0.35 8.22 0.51
N ALA A 164 -0.66 8.48 1.34
CA ALA A 164 -1.13 7.57 2.38
C ALA A 164 -1.51 6.20 1.80
N LEU A 165 -2.33 6.17 0.74
CA LEU A 165 -2.70 4.94 0.03
C LEU A 165 -1.47 4.14 -0.43
N TRP A 166 -0.47 4.81 -1.02
CA TRP A 166 0.74 4.15 -1.48
C TRP A 166 1.52 3.52 -0.31
N PHE A 167 1.62 4.20 0.83
CA PHE A 167 2.29 3.65 2.02
C PHE A 167 1.53 2.45 2.61
N ALA A 168 0.20 2.52 2.68
CA ALA A 168 -0.60 1.41 3.19
C ALA A 168 -0.42 0.15 2.32
N VAL A 169 -0.48 0.30 0.99
CA VAL A 169 -0.28 -0.84 0.07
C VAL A 169 1.16 -1.33 0.09
N LYS A 170 2.14 -0.43 0.17
CA LYS A 170 3.56 -0.83 0.29
C LYS A 170 3.78 -1.73 1.49
N GLU A 171 3.22 -1.37 2.63
CA GLU A 171 3.36 -2.14 3.86
C GLU A 171 2.77 -3.53 3.72
N GLU A 172 1.62 -3.63 3.05
CA GLU A 172 0.95 -4.90 2.77
C GLU A 172 1.81 -5.81 1.89
N VAL A 173 2.31 -5.31 0.75
CA VAL A 173 3.06 -6.14 -0.22
C VAL A 173 4.52 -6.39 0.17
N THR A 174 5.01 -5.77 1.26
CA THR A 174 6.40 -5.92 1.72
C THR A 174 6.56 -7.06 2.72
N LEU A 175 5.50 -7.52 3.38
CA LEU A 175 5.51 -8.70 4.26
C LEU A 175 5.24 -9.98 3.48
#